data_AF-A0A1F3ETS9-F1
#
_entry.id   AF-A0A1F3ETS9-F1
#
_cell.length_a   1.000
_cell.length_b   1.000
_cell.length_c   1.000
_cell.angle_alpha   90.00
_cell.angle_beta   90.00
_cell.angle_gamma   90.00
#
_symmetry.space_group_name_H-M   'P 1'
#
loop_
_entity.id
_entity.type
_entity.pdbx_description
1 polymer ?
#
loop_
_entity_poly.entity_id
_entity_poly.type
_entity_poly.pdbx_seq_one_letter_code
_entity_poly.pdbx_strand_id
1 'polypeptide(L)'
;MRIVFLILLFLMLSAKQLISQQVAHNSQYMHNLIVYNPAMAGANSCGEIGLDIRKQWLGFPTSPFTQSGFIHGRIKNKHGLGLIIVNDKAGVAGSLGAELAYSFHPIAAKTKRLTLGLSLTVEQYTFVESGFKLREPADPIVSYGASSAIKPDIAFGFYYKANDFNVGLGVRQLLSSMLIMDNVYFLKRHYFLHMGFEKDVRKKFTIEPTLLIKGTESAKLSFDFNLKFKYNNNLVTGLSYRFQEGIVGIIGYDSGKFII
;
A
#
# COMPACT_ATOMS: atom_id res chain seq x y z
N MET A 1 -20.27 -27.20 35.29
CA MET A 1 -21.10 -26.20 34.55
C MET A 1 -20.47 -24.81 34.45
N ARG A 2 -19.79 -24.26 35.48
CA ARG A 2 -19.15 -22.92 35.42
C ARG A 2 -18.01 -22.76 34.39
N ILE A 3 -17.17 -23.78 34.19
CA ILE A 3 -16.05 -23.73 33.23
C ILE A 3 -16.52 -23.75 31.77
N VAL A 4 -17.55 -24.55 31.46
CA VAL A 4 -18.15 -24.61 30.11
C VAL A 4 -18.82 -23.28 29.76
N PHE A 5 -19.46 -22.62 30.73
CA PHE A 5 -20.07 -21.29 30.55
C PHE A 5 -19.02 -20.19 30.29
N LEU A 6 -17.86 -20.25 30.98
CA LEU A 6 -16.74 -19.32 30.74
C LEU A 6 -16.07 -19.53 29.38
N ILE A 7 -15.94 -20.78 28.93
CA ILE A 7 -15.39 -21.10 27.60
C ILE A 7 -16.34 -20.61 26.50
N LEU A 8 -17.66 -20.79 26.67
CA LEU A 8 -18.68 -20.26 25.76
C LEU A 8 -18.72 -18.72 25.74
N LEU A 9 -18.55 -18.06 26.88
CA LEU A 9 -18.49 -16.59 26.97
C LEU A 9 -17.22 -16.03 26.31
N PHE A 10 -16.08 -16.72 26.42
CA PHE A 10 -14.83 -16.37 25.75
C PHE A 10 -14.90 -16.57 24.22
N LEU A 11 -15.57 -17.63 23.76
CA LEU A 11 -15.87 -17.86 22.35
C LEU A 11 -16.85 -16.82 21.77
N MET A 12 -17.83 -16.34 22.55
CA MET A 12 -18.75 -15.28 22.13
C MET A 12 -18.12 -13.88 22.04
N LEU A 13 -17.05 -13.61 22.80
CA LEU A 13 -16.28 -12.35 22.72
C LEU A 13 -15.28 -12.29 21.54
N SER A 14 -15.14 -13.38 20.78
CA SER A 14 -14.15 -13.51 19.70
C SER A 14 -14.68 -13.14 18.31
N ALA A 15 -15.98 -12.89 18.14
CA ALA A 15 -16.58 -12.51 16.88
C ALA A 15 -16.61 -10.98 16.71
N LYS A 16 -15.44 -10.33 16.64
CA LYS A 16 -15.40 -8.98 16.05
C LYS A 16 -15.63 -9.12 14.56
N GLN A 17 -16.76 -8.59 14.08
CA GLN A 17 -17.02 -8.43 12.66
C GLN A 17 -15.85 -7.69 12.01
N LEU A 18 -15.08 -8.42 11.21
CA LEU A 18 -14.06 -7.90 10.34
C LEU A 18 -14.76 -7.38 9.09
N ILE A 19 -15.20 -6.12 9.13
CA ILE A 19 -15.50 -5.40 7.88
C ILE A 19 -14.15 -4.93 7.34
N SER A 20 -13.44 -5.84 6.67
CA SER A 20 -12.14 -5.56 6.08
C SER A 20 -12.35 -5.00 4.67
N GLN A 21 -12.42 -3.68 4.56
CA GLN A 21 -12.10 -3.01 3.30
C GLN A 21 -10.60 -2.74 3.32
N GLN A 22 -9.82 -3.67 2.77
CA GLN A 22 -8.37 -3.55 2.74
C GLN A 22 -7.96 -3.00 1.37
N VAL A 23 -7.27 -1.86 1.36
CA VAL A 23 -6.57 -1.39 0.15
C VAL A 23 -5.44 -2.38 -0.15
N ALA A 24 -5.18 -2.62 -1.43
CA ALA A 24 -4.11 -3.50 -1.88
C ALA A 24 -2.80 -3.20 -1.12
N HIS A 25 -2.26 -4.25 -0.47
CA HIS A 25 -1.16 -4.11 0.47
C HIS A 25 0.18 -4.49 -0.18
N ASN A 26 1.07 -3.52 -0.40
CA ASN A 26 2.41 -3.79 -0.93
C ASN A 26 3.37 -4.22 0.19
N SER A 27 3.97 -5.39 -0.02
CA SER A 27 4.93 -5.99 0.90
C SER A 27 6.31 -5.33 0.90
N GLN A 28 6.63 -4.57 -0.15
CA GLN A 28 7.91 -3.91 -0.38
C GLN A 28 7.73 -2.37 -0.43
N TYR A 29 6.86 -1.82 0.42
CA TYR A 29 6.53 -0.39 0.41
C TYR A 29 7.76 0.53 0.47
N MET A 30 8.87 0.07 1.05
CA MET A 30 10.11 0.85 1.19
C MET A 30 10.77 1.17 -0.16
N HIS A 31 10.45 0.41 -1.21
CA HIS A 31 10.88 0.69 -2.58
C HIS A 31 9.88 1.54 -3.35
N ASN A 32 8.64 1.64 -2.87
CA ASN A 32 7.55 2.32 -3.59
C ASN A 32 6.64 3.09 -2.61
N LEU A 33 7.20 4.13 -1.98
CA LEU A 33 6.46 4.98 -1.04
C LEU A 33 5.41 5.87 -1.73
N ILE A 34 5.51 6.08 -3.06
CA ILE A 34 4.56 6.91 -3.78
C ILE A 34 3.14 6.32 -3.77
N VAL A 35 3.01 4.99 -3.70
CA VAL A 35 1.71 4.32 -3.52
C VAL A 35 1.06 4.71 -2.20
N TYR A 36 1.81 5.13 -1.17
CA TYR A 36 1.23 5.48 0.13
C TYR A 36 1.13 6.99 0.35
N ASN A 37 1.97 7.75 -0.35
CA ASN A 37 2.13 9.17 -0.13
C ASN A 37 2.42 9.90 -1.45
N PRO A 38 1.46 10.68 -1.99
CA PRO A 38 1.65 11.38 -3.25
C PRO A 38 2.75 12.46 -3.18
N ALA A 39 3.19 12.88 -1.97
CA ALA A 39 4.34 13.76 -1.82
C ALA A 39 5.67 13.12 -2.22
N MET A 40 5.71 11.81 -2.47
CA MET A 40 6.90 11.14 -2.98
C MET A 40 7.15 11.38 -4.48
N ALA A 41 6.14 11.84 -5.24
CA ALA A 41 6.32 12.19 -6.64
C ALA A 41 7.47 13.20 -6.77
N GLY A 42 8.55 12.84 -7.48
CA GLY A 42 9.72 13.72 -7.63
C GLY A 42 10.47 14.07 -6.33
N ALA A 43 10.25 13.35 -5.22
CA ALA A 43 11.00 13.58 -3.98
C ALA A 43 12.49 13.22 -4.12
N ASN A 44 12.77 12.21 -4.95
CA ASN A 44 14.10 11.79 -5.34
C ASN A 44 14.69 12.72 -6.41
N SER A 45 16.01 12.65 -6.60
CA SER A 45 16.72 13.52 -7.54
C SER A 45 16.53 13.13 -9.01
N CYS A 46 16.12 11.89 -9.26
CA CYS A 46 15.94 11.32 -10.59
C CYS A 46 14.46 10.99 -10.82
N GLY A 47 14.09 10.85 -12.10
CA GLY A 47 12.84 10.20 -12.45
C GLY A 47 12.94 8.69 -12.21
N GLU A 48 11.85 8.09 -11.77
CA GLU A 48 11.75 6.67 -11.44
C GLU A 48 10.59 6.05 -12.21
N ILE A 49 10.82 4.83 -12.66
CA ILE A 49 9.82 3.94 -13.23
C ILE A 49 9.96 2.59 -12.53
N GLY A 50 8.84 1.98 -12.17
CA GLY A 50 8.85 0.72 -11.45
C GLY A 50 7.63 -0.13 -11.77
N LEU A 51 7.81 -1.44 -11.57
CA LEU A 51 6.79 -2.46 -11.68
C LEU A 51 6.90 -3.37 -10.47
N ASP A 52 5.79 -3.57 -9.77
CA ASP A 52 5.67 -4.51 -8.66
C ASP A 52 4.69 -5.60 -9.03
N ILE A 53 5.05 -6.85 -8.73
CA ILE A 53 4.17 -8.01 -8.90
C ILE A 53 4.12 -8.76 -7.59
N ARG A 54 2.90 -9.01 -7.09
CA ARG A 54 2.67 -9.74 -5.85
C ARG A 54 1.66 -10.85 -6.09
N LYS A 55 2.12 -12.10 -6.03
CA LYS A 55 1.26 -13.29 -6.07
C LYS A 55 1.25 -13.96 -4.70
N GLN A 56 0.06 -14.13 -4.12
CA GLN A 56 -0.11 -14.86 -2.88
C GLN A 56 -0.55 -16.29 -3.16
N TRP A 57 -0.16 -17.19 -2.25
CA TRP A 57 -0.66 -18.57 -2.20
C TRP A 57 -0.45 -19.29 -3.55
N LEU A 58 0.82 -19.40 -3.94
CA LEU A 58 1.21 -20.09 -5.17
C LEU A 58 0.62 -21.50 -5.21
N GLY A 59 0.13 -21.91 -6.37
CA GLY A 59 -0.51 -23.21 -6.58
C GLY A 59 -2.02 -23.24 -6.35
N PHE A 60 -2.62 -22.21 -5.74
CA PHE A 60 -4.07 -22.10 -5.61
C PHE A 60 -4.69 -21.38 -6.82
N PRO A 61 -5.70 -21.99 -7.50
CA PRO A 61 -6.49 -21.29 -8.50
C PRO A 61 -7.12 -20.02 -7.91
N THR A 62 -7.25 -18.98 -8.74
CA THR A 62 -7.86 -17.68 -8.38
C THR A 62 -7.24 -16.95 -7.17
N SER A 63 -6.03 -17.35 -6.74
CA SER A 63 -5.37 -16.72 -5.60
C SER A 63 -5.02 -15.24 -5.83
N PRO A 64 -4.93 -14.44 -4.75
CA PRO A 64 -4.69 -13.00 -4.87
C PRO A 64 -3.45 -12.66 -5.69
N PHE A 65 -3.62 -11.74 -6.63
CA PHE A 65 -2.61 -11.28 -7.55
C PHE A 65 -2.72 -9.78 -7.77
N THR A 66 -1.69 -9.06 -7.37
CA THR A 66 -1.60 -7.62 -7.50
C THR A 66 -0.46 -7.28 -8.44
N GLN A 67 -0.71 -6.35 -9.35
CA GLN A 67 0.29 -5.73 -10.21
C GLN A 67 0.20 -4.22 -9.99
N SER A 68 1.34 -3.55 -9.81
CA SER A 68 1.38 -2.10 -9.86
C SER A 68 2.51 -1.62 -10.74
N GLY A 69 2.27 -0.52 -11.43
CA GLY A 69 3.30 0.21 -12.16
C GLY A 69 3.25 1.67 -11.79
N PHE A 70 4.40 2.31 -11.76
CA PHE A 70 4.49 3.74 -11.51
C PHE A 70 5.56 4.38 -12.36
N ILE A 71 5.36 5.66 -12.66
CA ILE A 71 6.36 6.55 -13.21
C ILE A 71 6.22 7.90 -12.54
N HIS A 72 7.31 8.46 -12.00
CA HIS A 72 7.27 9.78 -11.40
C HIS A 72 8.62 10.48 -11.45
N GLY A 73 8.61 11.80 -11.37
CA GLY A 73 9.84 12.60 -11.38
C GLY A 73 9.57 14.08 -11.19
N ARG A 74 10.64 14.86 -11.13
CA ARG A 74 10.55 16.32 -11.15
C ARG A 74 10.36 16.81 -12.58
N ILE A 75 9.33 17.62 -12.79
CA ILE A 75 9.09 18.30 -14.08
C ILE A 75 9.72 19.70 -14.10
N LYS A 76 9.84 20.36 -12.93
CA LYS A 76 10.49 21.66 -12.73
C LYS A 76 11.15 21.68 -11.34
N ASN A 77 11.96 22.70 -11.07
CA ASN A 77 12.76 22.81 -9.83
C ASN A 77 11.99 22.55 -8.52
N LYS A 78 10.70 22.91 -8.46
CA LYS A 78 9.86 22.74 -7.28
C LYS A 78 8.60 21.90 -7.51
N HIS A 79 8.47 21.25 -8.67
CA HIS A 79 7.23 20.56 -9.04
C HIS A 79 7.53 19.13 -9.50
N GLY A 80 6.81 18.17 -8.93
CA GLY A 80 6.84 16.77 -9.33
C GLY A 80 5.50 16.30 -9.86
N LEU A 81 5.56 15.31 -10.75
CA LEU A 81 4.39 14.58 -11.25
C LEU A 81 4.67 13.09 -11.17
N GLY A 82 3.60 12.32 -10.96
CA GLY A 82 3.64 10.87 -10.96
C GLY A 82 2.33 10.27 -11.46
N LEU A 83 2.43 9.13 -12.12
CA LEU A 83 1.32 8.28 -12.52
C LEU A 83 1.53 6.91 -11.89
N ILE A 84 0.49 6.39 -11.25
CA ILE A 84 0.49 5.05 -10.66
C ILE A 84 -0.72 4.31 -11.23
N ILE A 85 -0.52 3.06 -11.65
CA ILE A 85 -1.57 2.15 -12.07
C ILE A 85 -1.49 0.92 -11.19
N VAL A 86 -2.62 0.52 -10.61
CA VAL A 86 -2.72 -0.66 -9.76
C VAL A 86 -3.83 -1.54 -10.30
N ASN A 87 -3.51 -2.81 -10.53
CA ASN A 87 -4.46 -3.84 -10.91
C ASN A 87 -4.41 -4.93 -9.83
N ASP A 88 -5.47 -5.07 -9.07
CA ASP A 88 -5.59 -6.06 -8.01
C ASP A 88 -6.71 -7.06 -8.33
N LYS A 89 -6.43 -8.35 -8.11
CA LYS A 89 -7.42 -9.41 -8.29
C LYS A 89 -7.34 -10.39 -7.14
N ALA A 90 -8.46 -10.57 -6.43
CA ALA A 90 -8.61 -11.52 -5.35
C ALA A 90 -9.88 -12.35 -5.55
N GLY A 91 -9.75 -13.53 -6.14
CA GLY A 91 -10.90 -14.38 -6.43
C GLY A 91 -11.86 -13.75 -7.44
N VAL A 92 -13.10 -13.54 -6.99
CA VAL A 92 -14.20 -12.92 -7.74
C VAL A 92 -14.20 -11.39 -7.69
N ALA A 93 -13.42 -10.81 -6.77
CA ALA A 93 -13.25 -9.37 -6.65
C ALA A 93 -12.00 -8.92 -7.43
N GLY A 94 -12.11 -7.80 -8.12
CA GLY A 94 -10.97 -7.14 -8.75
C GLY A 94 -11.12 -5.63 -8.70
N SER A 95 -9.99 -4.93 -8.70
CA SER A 95 -9.96 -3.49 -8.88
C SER A 95 -8.87 -3.06 -9.86
N LEU A 96 -9.18 -2.02 -10.64
CA LEU A 96 -8.23 -1.34 -11.51
C LEU A 96 -8.26 0.14 -11.17
N GLY A 97 -7.15 0.65 -10.66
CA GLY A 97 -6.96 2.04 -10.27
C GLY A 97 -5.91 2.73 -11.10
N ALA A 98 -6.16 3.99 -11.42
CA ALA A 98 -5.16 4.93 -11.92
C ALA A 98 -5.12 6.16 -11.00
N GLU A 99 -3.92 6.60 -10.65
CA GLU A 99 -3.69 7.73 -9.77
C GLU A 99 -2.69 8.70 -10.39
N LEU A 100 -3.10 9.96 -10.49
CA LEU A 100 -2.26 11.08 -10.90
C LEU A 100 -1.83 11.85 -9.65
N ALA A 101 -0.53 11.82 -9.35
CA ALA A 101 0.06 12.52 -8.22
C ALA A 101 0.79 13.78 -8.69
N TYR A 102 0.57 14.87 -7.97
CA TYR A 102 1.30 16.12 -8.09
C TYR A 102 1.96 16.47 -6.77
N SER A 103 3.19 16.97 -6.83
CA SER A 103 3.91 17.40 -5.65
C SER A 103 4.53 18.77 -5.83
N PHE A 104 4.59 19.50 -4.72
CA PHE A 104 5.29 20.76 -4.59
C PHE A 104 6.43 20.62 -3.57
N HIS A 105 7.63 21.07 -3.93
CA HIS A 105 8.83 21.01 -3.11
C HIS A 105 9.23 22.41 -2.63
N PRO A 106 8.64 22.93 -1.52
CA PRO A 106 9.02 24.23 -0.97
C PRO A 106 10.52 24.31 -0.64
N ILE A 107 11.08 23.20 -0.16
CA ILE A 107 12.49 23.03 0.13
C ILE A 107 13.02 21.85 -0.70
N ALA A 108 13.98 22.11 -1.58
CA ALA A 108 14.54 21.12 -2.50
C ALA A 108 16.08 21.06 -2.44
N ALA A 109 16.65 21.17 -1.24
CA ALA A 109 18.10 21.09 -1.05
C ALA A 109 18.60 19.63 -1.07
N LYS A 110 19.92 19.44 -1.19
CA LYS A 110 20.53 18.10 -1.13
C LYS A 110 20.32 17.42 0.23
N THR A 111 20.52 18.18 1.31
CA THR A 111 20.47 17.70 2.70
C THR A 111 19.12 17.88 3.38
N LYS A 112 18.27 18.79 2.89
CA LYS A 112 16.95 19.07 3.47
C LYS A 112 15.92 19.16 2.36
N ARG A 113 14.84 18.39 2.47
CA ARG A 113 13.72 18.42 1.53
C ARG A 113 12.41 18.42 2.28
N LEU A 114 11.51 19.27 1.82
CA LEU A 114 10.12 19.34 2.27
C LEU A 114 9.27 19.23 1.02
N THR A 115 8.31 18.32 1.03
CA THR A 115 7.42 18.08 -0.10
C THR A 115 5.99 17.94 0.38
N LEU A 116 5.08 18.58 -0.34
CA LEU A 116 3.64 18.43 -0.18
C LEU A 116 3.10 17.77 -1.44
N GLY A 117 2.14 16.88 -1.30
CA GLY A 117 1.57 16.12 -2.41
C GLY A 117 0.06 16.12 -2.38
N LEU A 118 -0.54 16.12 -3.56
CA LEU A 118 -1.95 15.87 -3.78
C LEU A 118 -2.06 14.87 -4.93
N SER A 119 -3.03 13.97 -4.85
CA SER A 119 -3.35 13.10 -5.99
C SER A 119 -4.84 13.02 -6.25
N LEU A 120 -5.15 12.68 -7.50
CA LEU A 120 -6.48 12.30 -7.97
C LEU A 120 -6.40 10.84 -8.38
N THR A 121 -7.26 10.01 -7.80
CA THR A 121 -7.36 8.58 -8.10
C THR A 121 -8.72 8.30 -8.72
N VAL A 122 -8.77 7.45 -9.74
CA VAL A 122 -10.00 6.82 -10.23
C VAL A 122 -9.80 5.32 -10.16
N GLU A 123 -10.67 4.63 -9.44
CA GLU A 123 -10.62 3.19 -9.27
C GLU A 123 -11.94 2.53 -9.66
N GLN A 124 -11.88 1.56 -10.56
CA GLN A 124 -12.99 0.71 -10.89
C GLN A 124 -12.92 -0.56 -10.05
N TYR A 125 -13.95 -0.81 -9.26
CA TYR A 125 -14.18 -2.07 -8.57
C TYR A 125 -15.07 -2.96 -9.44
N THR A 126 -14.74 -4.23 -9.48
CA THR A 126 -15.49 -5.26 -10.21
C THR A 126 -15.71 -6.45 -9.30
N PHE A 127 -16.92 -6.99 -9.34
CA PHE A 127 -17.28 -8.20 -8.61
C PHE A 127 -18.03 -9.12 -9.56
N VAL A 128 -17.50 -10.33 -9.77
CA VAL A 128 -18.01 -11.29 -10.74
C VAL A 128 -18.54 -12.52 -10.00
N GLU A 129 -19.83 -12.54 -9.73
CA GLU A 129 -20.50 -13.61 -8.96
C GLU A 129 -20.45 -14.97 -9.67
N SER A 130 -20.34 -14.99 -11.00
CA SER A 130 -20.22 -16.22 -11.78
C SER A 130 -18.93 -17.01 -11.55
N GLY A 131 -17.96 -16.47 -10.78
CA GLY A 131 -16.74 -17.18 -10.41
C GLY A 131 -16.89 -18.12 -9.20
N PHE A 132 -18.05 -18.15 -8.54
CA PHE A 132 -18.30 -19.13 -7.48
C PHE A 132 -18.59 -20.52 -8.06
N LYS A 133 -17.83 -21.53 -7.62
CA LYS A 133 -18.28 -22.94 -7.71
C LYS A 133 -19.23 -23.18 -6.54
N LEU A 134 -20.50 -22.86 -6.73
CA LEU A 134 -21.52 -23.09 -5.72
C LEU A 134 -21.70 -24.60 -5.48
N ARG A 135 -21.93 -24.98 -4.22
CA ARG A 135 -22.28 -26.37 -3.88
C ARG A 135 -23.68 -26.73 -4.42
N GLU A 136 -24.56 -25.74 -4.55
CA GLU A 136 -25.89 -25.88 -5.13
C GLU A 136 -26.03 -24.93 -6.34
N PRO A 137 -26.23 -25.43 -7.56
CA PRO A 137 -26.29 -24.62 -8.78
C PRO A 137 -27.44 -23.61 -8.87
N ALA A 138 -28.43 -23.71 -7.99
CA ALA A 138 -29.67 -22.93 -7.99
C ALA A 138 -29.89 -22.18 -6.67
N ASP A 139 -28.83 -21.63 -6.06
CA ASP A 139 -28.97 -20.75 -4.90
C ASP A 139 -29.59 -19.40 -5.34
N PRO A 140 -30.82 -19.06 -4.90
CA PRO A 140 -31.52 -17.86 -5.33
C PRO A 140 -30.91 -16.56 -4.78
N ILE A 141 -29.93 -16.62 -3.87
CA ILE A 141 -29.18 -15.45 -3.38
C ILE A 141 -28.08 -15.03 -4.36
N VAL A 142 -27.56 -15.96 -5.18
CA VAL A 142 -26.47 -15.68 -6.11
C VAL A 142 -27.05 -15.25 -7.46
N SER A 143 -26.93 -13.97 -7.77
CA SER A 143 -27.34 -13.43 -9.06
C SER A 143 -26.16 -13.60 -10.02
N TYR A 144 -26.35 -14.33 -11.13
CA TYR A 144 -25.30 -14.50 -12.14
C TYR A 144 -25.05 -13.17 -12.88
N GLY A 145 -24.30 -12.26 -12.25
CA GLY A 145 -24.03 -10.91 -12.73
C GLY A 145 -22.61 -10.45 -12.44
N ALA A 146 -22.18 -9.45 -13.19
CA ALA A 146 -20.99 -8.68 -12.87
C ALA A 146 -21.43 -7.28 -12.45
N SER A 147 -21.08 -6.87 -11.23
CA SER A 147 -21.30 -5.51 -10.76
C SER A 147 -19.98 -4.73 -10.83
N SER A 148 -20.07 -3.46 -11.22
CA SER A 148 -18.90 -2.59 -11.25
C SER A 148 -19.24 -1.19 -10.77
N ALA A 149 -18.30 -0.56 -10.07
CA ALA A 149 -18.43 0.79 -9.56
C ALA A 149 -17.14 1.57 -9.79
N ILE A 150 -17.24 2.75 -10.40
CA ILE A 150 -16.12 3.68 -10.57
C ILE A 150 -16.11 4.65 -9.40
N LYS A 151 -14.93 4.87 -8.82
CA LYS A 151 -14.75 5.76 -7.67
C LYS A 151 -13.63 6.74 -7.90
N PRO A 152 -13.94 8.03 -8.06
CA PRO A 152 -12.95 9.08 -7.92
C PRO A 152 -12.63 9.29 -6.44
N ASP A 153 -11.38 9.58 -6.13
CA ASP A 153 -10.93 9.99 -4.80
C ASP A 153 -9.70 10.91 -4.90
N ILE A 154 -9.35 11.57 -3.80
CA ILE A 154 -8.17 12.39 -3.67
C ILE A 154 -7.33 11.92 -2.47
N ALA A 155 -6.02 12.12 -2.55
CA ALA A 155 -5.12 11.91 -1.43
C ALA A 155 -4.27 13.15 -1.18
N PHE A 156 -3.82 13.29 0.07
CA PHE A 156 -2.87 14.31 0.49
C PHE A 156 -1.62 13.66 1.06
N GLY A 157 -0.48 14.31 0.84
CA GLY A 157 0.82 13.84 1.25
C GLY A 157 1.69 14.95 1.82
N PHE A 158 2.50 14.58 2.81
CA PHE A 158 3.59 15.36 3.34
C PHE A 158 4.82 14.48 3.44
N TYR A 159 5.98 14.99 3.04
CA TYR A 159 7.26 14.29 3.18
C TYR A 159 8.37 15.26 3.56
N TYR A 160 9.18 14.86 4.53
CA TYR A 160 10.34 15.60 4.99
C TYR A 160 11.56 14.69 5.07
N LYS A 161 12.68 15.12 4.48
CA LYS A 161 13.98 14.47 4.58
C LYS A 161 15.00 15.46 5.11
N ALA A 162 15.77 15.05 6.11
CA ALA A 162 16.88 15.79 6.70
C ALA A 162 18.08 14.86 6.87
N ASN A 163 19.07 15.01 6.00
CA ASN A 163 20.23 14.14 5.86
C ASN A 163 19.80 12.67 5.74
N ASP A 164 20.15 11.89 6.75
CA ASP A 164 19.92 10.46 6.89
C ASP A 164 18.48 10.14 7.34
N PHE A 165 17.77 11.09 7.95
CA PHE A 165 16.42 10.88 8.48
C PHE A 165 15.34 11.30 7.49
N ASN A 166 14.24 10.56 7.46
CA ASN A 166 13.04 10.93 6.71
C ASN A 166 11.75 10.56 7.46
N VAL A 167 10.70 11.33 7.20
CA VAL A 167 9.36 11.12 7.73
C VAL A 167 8.34 11.53 6.68
N GLY A 168 7.23 10.79 6.59
CA GLY A 168 6.15 11.09 5.67
C GLY A 168 4.80 10.81 6.29
N LEU A 169 3.82 11.63 5.95
CA LEU A 169 2.42 11.45 6.29
C LEU A 169 1.62 11.38 4.98
N GLY A 170 0.79 10.36 4.83
CA GLY A 170 -0.11 10.19 3.69
C GLY A 170 -1.54 9.99 4.20
N VAL A 171 -2.50 10.68 3.60
CA VAL A 171 -3.92 10.45 3.85
C VAL A 171 -4.58 10.16 2.52
N ARG A 172 -5.09 8.94 2.38
CA ARG A 172 -5.80 8.47 1.18
C ARG A 172 -7.29 8.37 1.46
N GLN A 173 -8.08 8.35 0.38
CA GLN A 173 -9.53 8.22 0.43
C GLN A 173 -10.23 9.41 1.11
N LEU A 174 -9.74 10.63 0.88
CA LEU A 174 -10.23 11.84 1.54
C LEU A 174 -11.68 12.18 1.19
N LEU A 175 -12.13 11.87 -0.04
CA LEU A 175 -13.52 12.11 -0.43
C LEU A 175 -14.49 11.16 0.30
N SER A 176 -13.99 10.05 0.85
CA SER A 176 -14.83 9.02 1.48
C SER A 176 -15.94 8.56 0.53
N SER A 177 -15.60 8.40 -0.76
CA SER A 177 -16.58 8.19 -1.82
C SER A 177 -17.50 7.00 -1.55
N MET A 178 -18.78 7.19 -1.88
CA MET A 178 -19.84 6.20 -1.69
C MET A 178 -19.70 5.06 -2.71
N LEU A 179 -19.64 3.83 -2.24
CA LEU A 179 -19.81 2.60 -3.03
C LEU A 179 -21.26 2.16 -2.86
N ILE A 180 -22.00 2.17 -3.97
CA ILE A 180 -23.34 1.61 -4.05
C ILE A 180 -23.21 0.29 -4.82
N MET A 181 -23.39 -0.82 -4.11
CA MET A 181 -23.64 -2.14 -4.71
C MET A 181 -25.05 -2.53 -4.25
N ASP A 182 -25.19 -3.47 -3.31
CA ASP A 182 -26.48 -3.80 -2.67
C ASP A 182 -26.75 -3.00 -1.37
N ASN A 183 -25.69 -2.44 -0.79
CA ASN A 183 -25.71 -1.57 0.38
C ASN A 183 -24.83 -0.34 0.12
N VAL A 184 -25.07 0.75 0.86
CA VAL A 184 -24.26 1.96 0.81
C VAL A 184 -23.03 1.81 1.71
N TYR A 185 -21.84 1.66 1.11
CA TYR A 185 -20.58 1.62 1.83
C TYR A 185 -19.78 2.90 1.59
N PHE A 186 -19.26 3.51 2.63
CA PHE A 186 -18.33 4.64 2.50
C PHE A 186 -16.90 4.14 2.59
N LEU A 187 -16.06 4.52 1.63
CA LEU A 187 -14.62 4.32 1.74
C LEU A 187 -14.11 5.02 3.00
N LYS A 188 -13.35 4.30 3.82
CA LYS A 188 -12.80 4.84 5.06
C LYS A 188 -11.47 5.49 4.79
N ARG A 189 -11.22 6.65 5.40
CA ARG A 189 -9.92 7.32 5.23
C ARG A 189 -8.80 6.43 5.75
N HIS A 190 -7.73 6.35 4.97
CA HIS A 190 -6.53 5.60 5.31
C HIS A 190 -5.40 6.56 5.64
N TYR A 191 -4.80 6.39 6.80
CA TYR A 191 -3.70 7.19 7.31
C TYR A 191 -2.41 6.38 7.32
N PHE A 192 -1.36 6.97 6.77
CA PHE A 192 -0.04 6.38 6.66
C PHE A 192 0.97 7.31 7.31
N LEU A 193 1.72 6.81 8.28
CA LEU A 193 2.88 7.48 8.85
C LEU A 193 4.12 6.62 8.56
N HIS A 194 5.05 7.20 7.81
CA HIS A 194 6.33 6.60 7.48
C HIS A 194 7.45 7.31 8.22
N MET A 195 8.39 6.55 8.77
CA MET A 195 9.64 7.06 9.33
C MET A 195 10.79 6.17 8.87
N GLY A 196 11.92 6.77 8.53
CA GLY A 196 13.08 6.04 8.07
C GLY A 196 14.39 6.73 8.43
N PHE A 197 15.44 5.93 8.56
CA PHE A 197 16.80 6.40 8.70
C PHE A 197 17.68 5.62 7.72
N GLU A 198 18.65 6.27 7.09
CA GLU A 198 19.58 5.65 6.14
C GLU A 198 21.00 6.02 6.55
N LYS A 199 21.82 5.03 6.90
CA LYS A 199 23.17 5.27 7.41
C LYS A 199 24.24 4.43 6.74
N ASP A 200 25.23 5.10 6.19
CA ASP A 200 26.46 4.45 5.71
C ASP A 200 27.41 4.13 6.87
N VAL A 201 27.72 2.84 7.00
CA VAL A 201 28.64 2.24 7.97
C VAL A 201 29.87 1.72 7.23
N ARG A 202 31.05 2.25 7.58
CA ARG A 202 32.36 1.83 7.03
C ARG A 202 32.46 1.89 5.49
N LYS A 203 31.66 2.73 4.83
CA LYS A 203 31.59 2.92 3.35
C LYS A 203 31.26 1.66 2.53
N LYS A 204 30.98 0.52 3.18
CA LYS A 204 30.65 -0.76 2.53
C LYS A 204 29.26 -1.26 2.90
N PHE A 205 28.71 -0.81 4.01
CA PHE A 205 27.40 -1.23 4.50
C PHE A 205 26.51 0.00 4.61
N THR A 206 25.28 -0.07 4.13
CA THR A 206 24.25 0.92 4.42
C THR A 206 23.14 0.20 5.19
N ILE A 207 22.69 0.80 6.29
CA ILE A 207 21.61 0.27 7.12
C ILE A 207 20.42 1.22 7.03
N GLU A 208 19.25 0.66 6.74
CA GLU A 208 18.02 1.39 6.54
C GLU A 208 16.88 0.81 7.39
N PRO A 209 16.78 1.18 8.68
CA PRO A 209 15.58 0.91 9.47
C PRO A 209 14.45 1.83 9.02
N THR A 210 13.27 1.25 8.78
CA THR A 210 12.05 2.00 8.47
C THR A 210 10.86 1.47 9.27
N LEU A 211 9.94 2.36 9.60
CA LEU A 211 8.70 2.08 10.30
C LEU A 211 7.55 2.64 9.46
N LEU A 212 6.53 1.84 9.22
CA LEU A 212 5.29 2.28 8.61
C LEU A 212 4.13 1.97 9.56
N ILE A 213 3.39 2.99 9.95
CA ILE A 213 2.16 2.87 10.72
C ILE A 213 0.99 3.13 9.78
N LYS A 214 0.01 2.24 9.79
CA LYS A 214 -1.19 2.23 8.96
C LYS A 214 -2.40 2.27 9.88
N GLY A 215 -3.34 3.17 9.63
CA GLY A 215 -4.60 3.25 10.35
C GLY A 215 -5.75 3.56 9.40
N THR A 216 -6.95 3.14 9.77
CA THR A 216 -8.18 3.56 9.09
C THR A 216 -9.18 4.05 10.13
N GLU A 217 -10.16 4.85 9.72
CA GLU A 217 -11.19 5.38 10.63
C GLU A 217 -12.00 4.30 11.36
N SER A 218 -11.96 3.04 10.90
CA SER A 218 -12.82 1.97 11.41
C SER A 218 -12.08 0.68 11.77
N ALA A 219 -10.75 0.62 11.62
CA ALA A 219 -9.95 -0.57 11.89
C ALA A 219 -8.83 -0.33 12.92
N LYS A 220 -8.24 -1.44 13.38
CA LYS A 220 -7.11 -1.41 14.30
C LYS A 220 -5.87 -0.84 13.61
N LEU A 221 -5.06 -0.11 14.36
CA LEU A 221 -3.73 0.34 13.95
C LEU A 221 -2.86 -0.88 13.61
N SER A 222 -2.18 -0.83 12.48
CA SER A 222 -1.18 -1.81 12.04
C SER A 222 0.16 -1.12 11.88
N PHE A 223 1.25 -1.83 12.14
CA PHE A 223 2.59 -1.29 11.95
C PHE A 223 3.54 -2.34 11.38
N ASP A 224 4.44 -1.87 10.51
CA ASP A 224 5.46 -2.66 9.86
C ASP A 224 6.82 -2.07 10.22
N PHE A 225 7.67 -2.87 10.85
CA PHE A 225 9.07 -2.53 11.08
C PHE A 225 9.95 -3.25 10.06
N ASN A 226 10.83 -2.53 9.40
CA ASN A 226 11.67 -3.06 8.35
C ASN A 226 13.12 -2.69 8.60
N LEU A 227 14.01 -3.65 8.41
CA LEU A 227 15.44 -3.45 8.51
C LEU A 227 16.09 -3.95 7.22
N LYS A 228 16.61 -3.00 6.43
CA LYS A 228 17.27 -3.27 5.16
C LYS A 228 18.77 -3.00 5.29
N PHE A 229 19.56 -3.87 4.67
CA PHE A 229 21.01 -3.80 4.61
C PHE A 229 21.44 -3.78 3.15
N LYS A 230 22.30 -2.83 2.80
CA LYS A 230 22.94 -2.74 1.49
C LYS A 230 24.43 -3.05 1.65
N TYR A 231 24.93 -4.04 0.94
CA TYR A 231 26.33 -4.37 0.89
C TYR A 231 26.96 -3.91 -0.42
N ASN A 232 28.05 -3.15 -0.30
CA ASN A 232 28.85 -2.60 -1.38
C ASN A 232 28.00 -1.85 -2.43
N ASN A 233 26.96 -1.14 -1.97
CA ASN A 233 25.98 -0.41 -2.77
C ASN A 233 25.18 -1.21 -3.80
N ASN A 234 25.28 -2.55 -3.79
CA ASN A 234 24.63 -3.38 -4.82
C ASN A 234 23.76 -4.49 -4.23
N LEU A 235 24.25 -5.28 -3.28
CA LEU A 235 23.45 -6.36 -2.72
C LEU A 235 22.52 -5.81 -1.64
N VAL A 236 21.20 -5.97 -1.83
CA VAL A 236 20.18 -5.57 -0.87
C VAL A 236 19.66 -6.82 -0.15
N THR A 237 19.62 -6.79 1.17
CA THR A 237 18.99 -7.83 1.99
C THR A 237 18.18 -7.16 3.09
N GLY A 238 17.22 -7.86 3.68
CA GLY A 238 16.47 -7.28 4.78
C GLY A 238 15.43 -8.20 5.38
N LEU A 239 14.85 -7.72 6.48
CA LEU A 239 13.76 -8.37 7.19
C LEU A 239 12.67 -7.34 7.47
N SER A 240 11.43 -7.75 7.26
CA SER A 240 10.22 -7.02 7.61
C SER A 240 9.49 -7.79 8.70
N TYR A 241 9.14 -7.13 9.79
CA TYR A 241 8.19 -7.63 10.76
C TYR A 241 6.90 -6.83 10.65
N ARG A 242 5.81 -7.51 10.32
CA ARG A 242 4.48 -6.93 10.22
C ARG A 242 3.61 -7.40 11.35
N PHE A 243 3.12 -6.45 12.13
CA PHE A 243 2.28 -6.76 13.27
C PHE A 243 1.01 -7.50 12.83
N GLN A 244 0.75 -8.66 13.45
CA GLN A 244 -0.40 -9.55 13.17
C GLN A 244 -0.43 -10.22 11.78
N GLU A 245 0.60 -10.03 10.94
CA GLU A 245 0.70 -10.72 9.65
C GLU A 245 1.83 -11.74 9.64
N GLY A 246 3.07 -11.31 9.94
CA GLY A 246 4.23 -12.20 9.92
C GLY A 246 5.56 -11.53 9.61
N ILE A 247 6.53 -12.34 9.22
CA ILE A 247 7.89 -11.92 8.87
C ILE A 247 8.09 -12.08 7.36
N VAL A 248 8.76 -11.11 6.72
CA VAL A 248 9.12 -11.17 5.29
C VAL A 248 10.62 -10.99 5.13
N GLY A 249 11.24 -11.91 4.38
CA GLY A 249 12.63 -11.78 3.93
C GLY A 249 12.72 -10.97 2.65
N ILE A 250 13.77 -10.14 2.55
CA ILE A 250 14.04 -9.30 1.38
C ILE A 250 15.43 -9.67 0.87
N ILE A 251 15.54 -9.88 -0.43
CA ILE A 251 16.80 -9.97 -1.17
C ILE A 251 16.62 -9.24 -2.50
N GLY A 252 17.64 -8.51 -2.92
CA GLY A 252 17.62 -7.75 -4.17
C GLY A 252 19.00 -7.30 -4.61
N TYR A 253 19.07 -6.73 -5.80
CA TYR A 253 20.28 -6.23 -6.42
C TYR A 253 20.04 -4.83 -7.01
N ASP A 254 20.88 -3.88 -6.60
CA ASP A 254 20.92 -2.51 -7.07
C ASP A 254 22.14 -2.30 -7.96
N SER A 255 21.92 -1.93 -9.21
CA SER A 255 22.98 -1.62 -10.17
C SER A 255 23.35 -0.12 -10.20
N GLY A 256 22.65 0.70 -9.42
CA GLY A 256 22.64 2.16 -9.49
C GLY A 256 21.71 2.73 -10.56
N LYS A 257 21.25 1.90 -11.52
CA LYS A 257 20.29 2.28 -12.58
C LYS A 257 18.94 1.59 -12.44
N PHE A 258 18.96 0.33 -12.02
CA PHE A 258 17.78 -0.50 -11.76
C PHE A 258 18.00 -1.30 -10.48
N ILE A 259 16.90 -1.53 -9.78
CA ILE A 259 16.82 -2.35 -8.57
C ILE A 259 15.87 -3.50 -8.87
N ILE A 260 16.27 -4.73 -8.54
CA ILE A 260 15.46 -5.96 -8.65
C ILE A 260 15.41 -6.62 -7.28
#